data_AF-A0A2W4TT47-F1
#
_entry.id   AF-A0A2W4TT47-F1
#
_cell.length_a   1.000
_cell.length_b   1.000
_cell.length_c   1.000
_cell.angle_alpha   90.00
_cell.angle_beta   90.00
_cell.angle_gamma   90.00
#
_symmetry.space_group_name_H-M   'P 1'
#
loop_
_entity.id
_entity.type
_entity.pdbx_description
1 polymer ?
#
loop_
_entity_poly.entity_id
_entity_poly.type
_entity_poly.pdbx_seq_one_letter_code
_entity_poly.pdbx_strand_id
1 'polypeptide(L)'
;MANTLDILSEVCRPPHELVCAAAELFFPDSPSPTEQFSDEEPPHWGNRKEKWTIDGLLGRYDADTTKITIYNKGIEYAATRIGTMPERLKYVVRLHEWSHAVFHLGLDSEMRTELSKASHKGEEVLIRSIANELTETYRSTDDYVHEQIAQAMTKLALVELSKKVTYDESKTICSELSKTFEQLMDRQPRQYRLSKLKHLESQQLRRRVRDFIQLTRAAKLRAEQQTWDTLMAW
;
A
#
# COMPACT_ATOMS: atom_id res chain seq x y z
N MET A 1 -16.17 15.16 25.56
CA MET A 1 -14.83 15.29 24.95
C MET A 1 -14.20 13.91 24.97
N ALA A 2 -13.78 13.40 23.82
CA ALA A 2 -13.01 12.17 23.75
C ALA A 2 -11.66 12.39 24.45
N ASN A 3 -11.14 11.38 25.15
CA ASN A 3 -9.78 11.50 25.67
C ASN A 3 -8.78 11.23 24.51
N THR A 4 -7.51 11.58 24.71
CA THR A 4 -6.48 11.42 23.68
C THR A 4 -6.29 9.97 23.23
N LEU A 5 -6.50 8.98 24.11
CA LEU A 5 -6.38 7.56 23.76
C LEU A 5 -7.50 7.13 22.82
N ASP A 6 -8.72 7.61 23.01
CA ASP A 6 -9.86 7.30 22.14
C ASP A 6 -9.60 7.80 20.71
N ILE A 7 -9.14 9.06 20.58
CA ILE A 7 -8.78 9.66 19.29
C ILE A 7 -7.67 8.85 18.62
N LEU A 8 -6.58 8.56 19.35
CA LEU A 8 -5.46 7.79 18.81
C LEU A 8 -5.88 6.37 18.38
N SER A 9 -6.79 5.73 19.11
CA SER A 9 -7.31 4.40 18.75
C SER A 9 -8.11 4.40 17.43
N GLU A 10 -8.75 5.53 17.10
CA GLU A 10 -9.47 5.69 15.84
C GLU A 10 -8.51 5.90 14.66
N VAL A 11 -7.48 6.74 14.83
CA VAL A 11 -6.62 7.20 13.72
C VAL A 11 -5.35 6.38 13.52
N CYS A 12 -4.80 5.76 14.56
CA CYS A 12 -3.56 4.98 14.52
C CYS A 12 -3.84 3.48 14.31
N ARG A 13 -4.77 3.16 13.41
CA ARG A 13 -5.06 1.77 13.05
C ARG A 13 -3.82 1.10 12.44
N PRO A 14 -3.61 -0.21 12.63
CA PRO A 14 -2.51 -0.91 11.99
C PRO A 14 -2.59 -0.74 10.45
N PRO A 15 -1.51 -0.31 9.77
CA PRO A 15 -1.55 -0.06 8.32
C PRO A 15 -1.98 -1.27 7.50
N HIS A 16 -1.52 -2.47 7.88
CA HIS A 16 -1.88 -3.71 7.19
C HIS A 16 -3.40 -3.97 7.21
N GLU A 17 -4.08 -3.73 8.34
CA GLU A 17 -5.54 -3.90 8.45
C GLU A 17 -6.29 -2.93 7.52
N LEU A 18 -5.86 -1.68 7.47
CA LEU A 18 -6.50 -0.66 6.63
C LEU A 18 -6.33 -0.96 5.14
N VAL A 19 -5.13 -1.36 4.73
CA VAL A 19 -4.82 -1.68 3.33
C VAL A 19 -5.52 -2.97 2.90
N CYS A 20 -5.51 -4.02 3.72
CA CYS A 20 -6.29 -5.24 3.49
C CYS A 20 -7.78 -4.93 3.32
N ALA A 21 -8.35 -4.13 4.22
CA ALA A 21 -9.75 -3.71 4.12
C ALA A 21 -10.02 -2.87 2.87
N ALA A 22 -9.09 -2.00 2.48
CA ALA A 22 -9.21 -1.16 1.30
C ALA A 22 -9.20 -1.97 -0.01
N ALA A 23 -8.42 -3.05 -0.05
CA ALA A 23 -8.26 -3.94 -1.19
C ALA A 23 -9.23 -5.14 -1.20
N GLU A 24 -9.94 -5.38 -0.08
CA GLU A 24 -10.74 -6.59 0.16
C GLU A 24 -9.91 -7.88 0.06
N LEU A 25 -8.66 -7.82 0.55
CA LEU A 25 -7.70 -8.92 0.57
C LEU A 25 -7.24 -9.23 1.99
N PHE A 26 -6.66 -10.42 2.20
CA PHE A 26 -6.28 -10.94 3.51
C PHE A 26 -4.87 -11.52 3.49
N PHE A 27 -4.05 -11.25 4.50
CA PHE A 27 -2.81 -12.01 4.64
C PHE A 27 -3.10 -13.44 5.12
N PRO A 28 -2.28 -14.44 4.71
CA PRO A 28 -2.27 -15.74 5.37
C PRO A 28 -1.85 -15.60 6.83
N ASP A 29 -2.23 -16.57 7.67
CA ASP A 29 -1.92 -16.53 9.10
C ASP A 29 -0.39 -16.58 9.37
N SER A 30 0.42 -17.11 8.44
CA SER A 30 1.89 -17.09 8.47
C SER A 30 2.52 -17.58 7.16
N PRO A 31 3.71 -17.08 6.72
CA PRO A 31 4.41 -15.91 7.26
C PRO A 31 3.84 -14.61 6.69
N SER A 32 3.69 -13.62 7.57
CA SER A 32 3.25 -12.27 7.21
C SER A 32 4.46 -11.35 6.99
N PRO A 33 4.33 -10.32 6.14
CA PRO A 33 5.35 -9.30 6.00
C PRO A 33 5.73 -8.68 7.35
N THR A 34 7.00 -8.31 7.51
CA THR A 34 7.50 -7.64 8.71
C THR A 34 7.81 -6.18 8.43
N GLU A 35 7.60 -5.30 9.41
CA GLU A 35 7.89 -3.86 9.29
C GLU A 35 9.00 -3.47 10.26
N GLN A 36 9.97 -2.68 9.78
CA GLN A 36 11.01 -2.08 10.59
C GLN A 36 11.24 -0.60 10.24
N PHE A 37 11.88 0.11 11.15
CA PHE A 37 12.35 1.48 10.95
C PHE A 37 13.87 1.48 10.83
N SER A 38 14.41 2.32 9.95
CA SER A 38 15.85 2.48 9.76
C SER A 38 16.23 3.95 9.82
N ASP A 39 17.33 4.24 10.51
CA ASP A 39 17.98 5.55 10.55
C ASP A 39 19.12 5.67 9.51
N GLU A 40 19.37 4.60 8.75
CA GLU A 40 20.35 4.60 7.66
C GLU A 40 19.90 5.48 6.49
N GLU A 41 20.85 5.82 5.63
CA GLU A 41 20.52 6.53 4.39
C GLU A 41 19.71 5.61 3.46
N PRO A 42 18.55 6.08 2.97
CA PRO A 42 17.76 5.29 2.04
C PRO A 42 18.52 5.09 0.71
N PRO A 43 18.27 4.01 -0.05
CA PRO A 43 19.00 3.71 -1.28
C PRO A 43 19.07 4.86 -2.30
N HIS A 44 18.01 5.66 -2.40
CA HIS A 44 17.92 6.80 -3.33
C HIS A 44 18.27 8.16 -2.69
N TRP A 45 18.92 8.16 -1.53
CA TRP A 45 19.26 9.38 -0.79
C TRP A 45 20.09 10.39 -1.60
N GLY A 46 20.99 9.92 -2.46
CA GLY A 46 21.80 10.77 -3.34
C GLY A 46 20.96 11.66 -4.25
N ASN A 47 19.81 11.15 -4.71
CA ASN A 47 18.94 11.81 -5.69
C ASN A 47 17.73 12.52 -5.05
N ARG A 48 17.70 12.65 -3.72
CA ARG A 48 16.59 13.24 -2.93
C ARG A 48 16.19 14.67 -3.29
N LYS A 49 16.97 15.38 -4.11
CA LYS A 49 16.63 16.72 -4.61
C LYS A 49 15.93 16.69 -5.97
N GLU A 50 16.09 15.61 -6.72
CA GLU A 50 15.69 15.50 -8.13
C GLU A 50 14.46 14.61 -8.31
N LYS A 51 14.39 13.49 -7.57
CA LYS A 51 13.28 12.53 -7.63
C LYS A 51 12.81 12.15 -6.24
N TRP A 52 11.50 12.12 -6.06
CA TRP A 52 10.83 11.74 -4.82
C TRP A 52 9.92 10.53 -5.09
N THR A 53 10.53 9.40 -5.42
CA THR A 53 9.82 8.13 -5.35
C THR A 53 9.63 7.78 -3.87
N ILE A 54 8.44 7.35 -3.46
CA ILE A 54 8.24 6.84 -2.10
C ILE A 54 9.16 5.64 -1.90
N ASP A 55 9.15 4.71 -2.86
CA ASP A 55 10.08 3.59 -2.89
C ASP A 55 11.54 4.05 -3.02
N GLY A 56 12.36 3.50 -2.13
CA GLY A 56 13.79 3.74 -2.04
C GLY A 56 14.21 5.09 -1.47
N LEU A 57 13.29 6.03 -1.19
CA LEU A 57 13.59 7.28 -0.48
C LEU A 57 12.93 7.36 0.90
N LEU A 58 11.68 6.90 1.02
CA LEU A 58 10.87 7.06 2.25
C LEU A 58 10.53 5.71 2.87
N GLY A 59 10.20 4.74 2.04
CA GLY A 59 9.98 3.35 2.42
C GLY A 59 10.52 2.42 1.34
N ARG A 60 10.49 1.12 1.64
CA ARG A 60 10.73 0.06 0.66
C ARG A 60 10.09 -1.23 1.14
N TYR A 61 9.36 -1.89 0.26
CA TYR A 61 8.99 -3.29 0.40
C TYR A 61 9.96 -4.18 -0.39
N ASP A 62 10.59 -5.12 0.30
CA ASP A 62 11.46 -6.14 -0.28
C ASP A 62 10.67 -7.45 -0.42
N ALA A 63 10.39 -7.86 -1.65
CA ALA A 63 9.59 -9.06 -1.93
C ALA A 63 10.34 -10.37 -1.62
N ASP A 64 11.67 -10.37 -1.67
CA ASP A 64 12.49 -11.57 -1.44
C ASP A 64 12.53 -11.93 0.04
N THR A 65 12.53 -10.92 0.90
CA THR A 65 12.56 -11.08 2.36
C THR A 65 11.24 -10.73 3.04
N THR A 66 10.22 -10.39 2.25
CA THR A 66 8.88 -9.93 2.69
C THR A 66 8.96 -8.84 3.75
N LYS A 67 9.89 -7.91 3.59
CA LYS A 67 10.27 -6.93 4.61
C LYS A 67 9.96 -5.51 4.17
N ILE A 68 9.26 -4.78 5.02
CA ILE A 68 9.01 -3.35 4.89
C ILE A 68 10.05 -2.60 5.72
N THR A 69 10.78 -1.68 5.09
CA THR A 69 11.69 -0.76 5.78
C THR A 69 11.22 0.67 5.58
N ILE A 70 11.03 1.40 6.69
CA ILE A 70 10.66 2.82 6.70
C ILE A 70 11.89 3.64 7.09
N TYR A 71 12.32 4.57 6.24
CA TYR A 71 13.57 5.31 6.43
C TYR A 71 13.32 6.66 7.11
N ASN A 72 13.64 6.76 8.41
CA ASN A 72 13.38 7.95 9.23
C ASN A 72 14.03 9.20 8.64
N LYS A 73 15.27 9.10 8.15
CA LYS A 73 16.00 10.21 7.51
C LYS A 73 15.29 10.75 6.26
N GLY A 74 14.74 9.84 5.45
CA GLY A 74 13.91 10.18 4.29
C GLY A 74 12.64 10.91 4.70
N ILE A 75 11.93 10.35 5.69
CA ILE A 75 10.70 10.92 6.24
C ILE A 75 10.91 12.34 6.77
N GLU A 76 11.91 12.56 7.62
CA GLU A 76 12.18 13.88 8.21
C GLU A 76 12.45 14.92 7.12
N TYR A 77 13.33 14.59 6.17
CA TYR A 77 13.67 15.46 5.06
C TYR A 77 12.45 15.81 4.20
N ALA A 78 11.63 14.82 3.87
CA ALA A 78 10.45 15.02 3.04
C ALA A 78 9.35 15.80 3.78
N ALA A 79 9.13 15.49 5.05
CA ALA A 79 8.11 16.13 5.88
C ALA A 79 8.34 17.63 6.01
N THR A 80 9.58 18.07 6.27
CA THR A 80 9.93 19.51 6.30
C THR A 80 9.61 20.20 4.98
N ARG A 81 9.89 19.55 3.86
CA ARG A 81 9.78 20.11 2.50
C ARG A 81 8.35 20.18 1.98
N ILE A 82 7.44 19.34 2.47
CA ILE A 82 6.00 19.41 2.17
C ILE A 82 5.19 20.12 3.26
N GLY A 83 5.83 20.48 4.38
CA GLY A 83 5.23 21.23 5.47
C GLY A 83 4.24 20.39 6.28
N THR A 84 4.60 19.16 6.63
CA THR A 84 3.79 18.25 7.47
C THR A 84 4.62 17.72 8.65
N MET A 85 3.95 17.05 9.59
CA MET A 85 4.62 16.36 10.69
C MET A 85 5.26 15.04 10.20
N PRO A 86 6.50 14.71 10.61
CA PRO A 86 7.15 13.45 10.25
C PRO A 86 6.29 12.21 10.54
N GLU A 87 5.56 12.19 11.64
CA GLU A 87 4.71 11.06 12.06
C GLU A 87 3.54 10.83 11.10
N ARG A 88 2.97 11.90 10.55
CA ARG A 88 1.88 11.83 9.56
C ARG A 88 2.40 11.29 8.24
N LEU A 89 3.55 11.81 7.78
CA LEU A 89 4.18 11.30 6.56
C LEU A 89 4.61 9.84 6.74
N LYS A 90 5.18 9.49 7.89
CA LYS A 90 5.54 8.11 8.26
C LYS A 90 4.33 7.19 8.15
N TYR A 91 3.19 7.58 8.70
CA TYR A 91 1.98 6.77 8.63
C TYR A 91 1.48 6.58 7.18
N VAL A 92 1.50 7.64 6.36
CA VAL A 92 1.16 7.54 4.93
C VAL A 92 2.11 6.61 4.16
N VAL A 93 3.42 6.70 4.43
CA VAL A 93 4.42 5.84 3.79
C VAL A 93 4.25 4.38 4.24
N ARG A 94 3.96 4.13 5.52
CA ARG A 94 3.62 2.77 5.99
C ARG A 94 2.43 2.20 5.23
N LEU A 95 1.35 2.96 5.05
CA LEU A 95 0.21 2.51 4.23
C LEU A 95 0.63 2.17 2.80
N HIS A 96 1.55 2.91 2.21
CA HIS A 96 2.06 2.64 0.86
C HIS A 96 2.87 1.34 0.78
N GLU A 97 3.84 1.14 1.68
CA GLU A 97 4.64 -0.09 1.67
C GLU A 97 3.81 -1.34 1.99
N TRP A 98 2.84 -1.22 2.90
CA TRP A 98 1.88 -2.29 3.15
C TRP A 98 0.99 -2.57 1.93
N SER A 99 0.69 -1.59 1.09
CA SER A 99 0.01 -1.83 -0.19
C SER A 99 0.84 -2.66 -1.15
N HIS A 100 2.15 -2.45 -1.23
CA HIS A 100 3.03 -3.35 -2.00
C HIS A 100 2.97 -4.78 -1.46
N ALA A 101 3.01 -4.93 -0.13
CA ALA A 101 2.94 -6.24 0.50
C ALA A 101 1.57 -6.94 0.29
N VAL A 102 0.46 -6.19 0.33
CA VAL A 102 -0.89 -6.70 0.05
C VAL A 102 -1.04 -7.09 -1.42
N PHE A 103 -0.48 -6.30 -2.35
CA PHE A 103 -0.45 -6.69 -3.76
C PHE A 103 0.34 -7.99 -3.98
N HIS A 104 1.47 -8.15 -3.30
CA HIS A 104 2.28 -9.36 -3.36
C HIS A 104 1.54 -10.58 -2.77
N LEU A 105 1.19 -10.54 -1.48
CA LEU A 105 0.80 -11.74 -0.71
C LEU A 105 -0.65 -11.74 -0.24
N GLY A 106 -1.40 -10.65 -0.43
CA GLY A 106 -2.77 -10.55 0.02
C GLY A 106 -3.69 -11.47 -0.78
N LEU A 107 -4.41 -12.35 -0.13
CA LEU A 107 -5.28 -13.38 -0.70
C LEU A 107 -6.71 -12.87 -0.81
N ASP A 108 -7.43 -13.26 -1.86
CA ASP A 108 -8.88 -13.13 -1.86
C ASP A 108 -9.53 -14.23 -1.00
N SER A 109 -10.87 -14.17 -0.85
CA SER A 109 -11.61 -15.11 -0.01
C SER A 109 -11.51 -16.57 -0.48
N GLU A 110 -11.38 -16.79 -1.80
CA GLU A 110 -11.29 -18.12 -2.39
C GLU A 110 -9.92 -18.73 -2.08
N MET A 111 -8.85 -18.00 -2.41
CA MET A 111 -7.47 -18.40 -2.11
C MET A 111 -7.24 -18.60 -0.61
N ARG A 112 -7.80 -17.72 0.23
CA ARG A 112 -7.72 -17.87 1.70
C ARG A 112 -8.35 -19.17 2.18
N THR A 113 -9.50 -19.54 1.62
CA THR A 113 -10.21 -20.77 1.97
C THR A 113 -9.42 -22.00 1.54
N GLU A 114 -8.85 -21.96 0.33
CA GLU A 114 -8.00 -23.03 -0.20
C GLU A 114 -6.74 -23.23 0.65
N LEU A 115 -6.00 -22.16 0.94
CA LEU A 115 -4.80 -22.21 1.79
C LEU A 115 -5.11 -22.69 3.21
N SER A 116 -6.24 -22.28 3.77
CA SER A 116 -6.67 -22.78 5.08
C SER A 116 -6.91 -24.29 5.04
N LYS A 117 -7.60 -24.82 4.02
CA LYS A 117 -7.80 -26.26 3.85
C LYS A 117 -6.48 -27.02 3.66
N ALA A 118 -5.58 -26.48 2.84
CA ALA A 118 -4.26 -27.06 2.59
C ALA A 118 -3.44 -27.14 3.88
N SER A 119 -3.45 -26.07 4.68
CA SER A 119 -2.77 -26.00 5.98
C SER A 119 -3.30 -27.06 6.97
N HIS A 120 -4.62 -27.19 7.10
CA HIS A 120 -5.22 -28.22 7.96
C HIS A 120 -4.88 -29.65 7.54
N LYS A 121 -4.62 -29.87 6.26
CA LYS A 121 -4.23 -31.19 5.71
C LYS A 121 -2.71 -31.42 5.69
N GLY A 122 -1.90 -30.43 6.07
CA GLY A 122 -0.43 -30.53 5.98
C GLY A 122 0.10 -30.52 4.55
N GLU A 123 -0.62 -29.90 3.60
CA GLU A 123 -0.24 -29.84 2.18
C GLU A 123 0.81 -28.73 1.92
N GLU A 124 1.98 -28.83 2.58
CA GLU A 124 3.05 -27.81 2.52
C GLU A 124 3.52 -27.50 1.09
N VAL A 125 3.50 -28.50 0.19
CA VAL A 125 3.88 -28.34 -1.21
C VAL A 125 2.90 -27.41 -1.95
N LEU A 126 1.60 -27.56 -1.71
CA LEU A 126 0.58 -26.70 -2.32
C LEU A 126 0.69 -25.26 -1.81
N ILE A 127 0.87 -25.10 -0.49
CA ILE A 127 1.05 -23.77 0.13
C ILE A 127 2.26 -23.07 -0.48
N ARG A 128 3.37 -23.79 -0.66
CA ARG A 128 4.58 -23.25 -1.29
C ARG A 128 4.36 -22.92 -2.77
N SER A 129 3.62 -23.74 -3.50
CA SER A 129 3.29 -23.46 -4.92
C SER A 129 2.53 -22.13 -5.05
N ILE A 130 1.48 -21.94 -4.24
CA ILE A 130 0.68 -20.71 -4.25
C ILE A 130 1.55 -19.49 -3.91
N ALA A 131 2.40 -19.59 -2.88
CA ALA A 131 3.30 -18.50 -2.50
C ALA A 131 4.30 -18.15 -3.62
N ASN A 132 4.84 -19.17 -4.31
CA ASN A 132 5.75 -18.97 -5.45
C ASN A 132 5.03 -18.29 -6.62
N GLU A 133 3.82 -18.71 -6.96
CA GLU A 133 3.02 -18.12 -8.05
C GLU A 133 2.69 -16.64 -7.78
N LEU A 134 2.36 -16.30 -6.53
CA LEU A 134 2.16 -14.91 -6.10
C LEU A 134 3.45 -14.09 -6.24
N THR A 135 4.60 -14.68 -5.87
CA THR A 135 5.91 -14.03 -5.99
C THR A 135 6.31 -13.81 -7.44
N GLU A 136 6.10 -14.79 -8.31
CA GLU A 136 6.37 -14.68 -9.74
C GLU A 136 5.47 -13.64 -10.42
N THR A 137 4.19 -13.62 -10.06
CA THR A 137 3.24 -12.61 -10.53
C THR A 137 3.67 -11.21 -10.11
N TYR A 138 4.06 -11.05 -8.84
CA TYR A 138 4.56 -9.79 -8.33
C TYR A 138 5.83 -9.37 -9.08
N ARG A 139 6.85 -10.22 -9.19
CA ARG A 139 8.14 -9.88 -9.85
C ARG A 139 8.02 -9.59 -11.34
N SER A 140 7.01 -10.15 -12.02
CA SER A 140 6.78 -9.93 -13.45
C SER A 140 5.93 -8.68 -13.72
N THR A 141 5.45 -8.00 -12.69
CA THR A 141 4.70 -6.75 -12.82
C THR A 141 5.63 -5.58 -13.10
N ASP A 142 5.21 -4.68 -13.99
CA ASP A 142 5.94 -3.45 -14.29
C ASP A 142 6.03 -2.54 -13.04
N ASP A 143 7.21 -1.96 -12.76
CA ASP A 143 7.43 -1.00 -11.67
C ASP A 143 6.37 0.11 -11.65
N TYR A 144 5.92 0.56 -12.84
CA TYR A 144 4.83 1.51 -12.94
C TYR A 144 3.54 1.01 -12.32
N VAL A 145 3.18 -0.24 -12.59
CA VAL A 145 1.95 -0.84 -12.09
C VAL A 145 2.06 -1.13 -10.59
N HIS A 146 3.23 -1.53 -10.09
CA HIS A 146 3.49 -1.64 -8.64
C HIS A 146 3.16 -0.34 -7.91
N GLU A 147 3.74 0.76 -8.37
CA GLU A 147 3.55 2.09 -7.78
C GLU A 147 2.09 2.55 -7.88
N GLN A 148 1.44 2.36 -9.04
CA GLN A 148 0.06 2.76 -9.23
C GLN A 148 -0.91 1.98 -8.31
N ILE A 149 -0.71 0.67 -8.16
CA ILE A 149 -1.50 -0.16 -7.23
C ILE A 149 -1.28 0.33 -5.79
N ALA A 150 -0.02 0.51 -5.38
CA ALA A 150 0.30 0.89 -4.01
C ALA A 150 -0.32 2.25 -3.65
N GLN A 151 -0.21 3.24 -4.53
CA GLN A 151 -0.81 4.56 -4.36
C GLN A 151 -2.33 4.52 -4.31
N ALA A 152 -2.96 3.75 -5.22
CA ALA A 152 -4.41 3.61 -5.26
C ALA A 152 -4.94 2.99 -3.95
N MET A 153 -4.28 1.93 -3.45
CA MET A 153 -4.61 1.31 -2.18
C MET A 153 -4.38 2.24 -0.99
N THR A 154 -3.29 3.02 -0.97
CA THR A 154 -3.06 4.04 0.08
C THR A 154 -4.19 5.06 0.11
N LYS A 155 -4.60 5.57 -1.06
CA LYS A 155 -5.75 6.49 -1.15
C LYS A 155 -7.01 5.86 -0.59
N LEU A 156 -7.31 4.62 -0.98
CA LEU A 156 -8.50 3.90 -0.51
C LEU A 156 -8.45 3.63 1.00
N ALA A 157 -7.27 3.30 1.55
CA ALA A 157 -7.08 3.10 2.99
C ALA A 157 -7.34 4.38 3.80
N LEU A 158 -6.89 5.53 3.31
CA LEU A 158 -7.18 6.84 3.93
C LEU A 158 -8.68 7.17 3.87
N VAL A 159 -9.34 6.90 2.74
CA VAL A 159 -10.79 7.05 2.61
C VAL A 159 -11.53 6.16 3.60
N GLU A 160 -11.15 4.89 3.72
CA GLU A 160 -11.79 3.95 4.67
C GLU A 160 -11.55 4.33 6.13
N LEU A 161 -10.36 4.83 6.46
CA LEU A 161 -10.08 5.38 7.79
C LEU A 161 -11.04 6.54 8.10
N SER A 162 -11.16 7.50 7.20
CA SER A 162 -12.01 8.69 7.40
C SER A 162 -13.50 8.38 7.60
N LYS A 163 -14.00 7.25 7.05
CA LYS A 163 -15.39 6.81 7.22
C LYS A 163 -15.64 6.19 8.59
N LYS A 164 -14.61 5.67 9.26
CA LYS A 164 -14.73 4.90 10.50
C LYS A 164 -14.52 5.73 11.77
N VAL A 165 -13.96 6.94 11.63
CA VAL A 165 -13.72 7.83 12.78
C VAL A 165 -14.98 8.59 13.18
N THR A 166 -15.18 8.81 14.47
CA THR A 166 -16.38 9.43 15.02
C THR A 166 -16.11 10.82 15.59
N TYR A 167 -14.96 11.04 16.22
CA TYR A 167 -14.61 12.31 16.86
C TYR A 167 -14.15 13.37 15.85
N ASP A 168 -14.43 14.63 16.13
CA ASP A 168 -14.08 15.74 15.23
C ASP A 168 -12.56 15.96 15.13
N GLU A 169 -11.84 15.71 16.23
CA GLU A 169 -10.38 15.67 16.24
C GLU A 169 -9.84 14.55 15.34
N SER A 170 -10.45 13.36 15.39
CA SER A 170 -10.07 12.24 14.52
C SER A 170 -10.32 12.55 13.04
N LYS A 171 -11.45 13.20 12.72
CA LYS A 171 -11.75 13.67 11.35
C LYS A 171 -10.71 14.68 10.87
N THR A 172 -10.28 15.58 11.75
CA THR A 172 -9.23 16.57 11.45
C THR A 172 -7.92 15.86 11.12
N ILE A 173 -7.49 14.89 11.93
CA ILE A 173 -6.29 14.09 11.68
C ILE A 173 -6.39 13.33 10.35
N CYS A 174 -7.55 12.71 10.05
CA CYS A 174 -7.76 12.01 8.78
C CYS A 174 -7.65 12.95 7.56
N SER A 175 -8.17 14.17 7.68
CA SER A 175 -8.03 15.22 6.67
C SER A 175 -6.55 15.60 6.46
N GLU A 176 -5.79 15.76 7.55
CA GLU A 176 -4.36 16.08 7.50
C GLU A 176 -3.51 14.94 6.92
N LEU A 177 -3.85 13.67 7.19
CA LEU A 177 -3.22 12.51 6.56
C LEU A 177 -3.50 12.48 5.05
N SER A 178 -4.75 12.76 4.65
CA SER A 178 -5.15 12.81 3.24
C SER A 178 -4.41 13.94 2.50
N LYS A 179 -4.34 15.12 3.12
CA LYS A 179 -3.54 16.25 2.61
C LYS A 179 -2.06 15.91 2.50
N THR A 180 -1.50 15.23 3.51
CA THR A 180 -0.10 14.79 3.48
C THR A 180 0.17 13.85 2.30
N PHE A 181 -0.73 12.90 2.04
CA PHE A 181 -0.64 12.03 0.88
C PHE A 181 -0.71 12.81 -0.44
N GLU A 182 -1.66 13.74 -0.59
CA GLU A 182 -1.76 14.57 -1.80
C GLU A 182 -0.49 15.40 -2.05
N GLN A 183 0.05 16.04 -1.01
CA GLN A 183 1.29 16.80 -1.11
C GLN A 183 2.49 15.93 -1.49
N LEU A 184 2.54 14.70 -0.98
CA LEU A 184 3.56 13.71 -1.36
C LEU A 184 3.42 13.30 -2.83
N MET A 185 2.18 13.04 -3.29
CA MET A 185 1.88 12.72 -4.68
C MET A 185 2.27 13.85 -5.65
N ASP A 186 2.18 15.12 -5.24
CA ASP A 186 2.63 16.25 -6.06
C ASP A 186 4.15 16.32 -6.23
N ARG A 187 4.92 15.64 -5.37
CA ARG A 187 6.39 15.53 -5.48
C ARG A 187 6.83 14.29 -6.25
N GLN A 188 6.00 13.25 -6.33
CA GLN A 188 6.27 12.05 -7.11
C GLN A 188 6.48 12.37 -8.61
N PRO A 189 7.28 11.56 -9.33
CA PRO A 189 7.37 11.62 -10.79
C PRO A 189 5.97 11.61 -11.43
N ARG A 190 5.79 12.38 -12.51
CA ARG A 190 4.45 12.60 -13.12
C ARG A 190 3.73 11.31 -13.49
N GLN A 191 4.47 10.29 -13.94
CA GLN A 191 3.92 8.99 -14.29
C GLN A 191 3.29 8.28 -13.08
N TYR A 192 3.88 8.44 -11.90
CA TYR A 192 3.39 7.84 -10.66
C TYR A 192 2.38 8.73 -9.93
N ARG A 193 1.67 9.61 -10.63
CA ARG A 193 0.63 10.45 -10.00
C ARG A 193 -0.75 9.88 -10.27
N LEU A 194 -1.58 9.82 -9.23
CA LEU A 194 -2.98 9.42 -9.34
C LEU A 194 -3.87 10.45 -10.07
N SER A 195 -3.30 11.50 -10.70
CA SER A 195 -4.07 12.49 -11.45
C SER A 195 -4.91 11.86 -12.55
N LYS A 196 -4.40 10.80 -13.20
CA LYS A 196 -5.12 10.03 -14.22
C LYS A 196 -6.31 9.24 -13.66
N LEU A 197 -6.39 9.03 -12.34
CA LEU A 197 -7.44 8.25 -11.68
C LEU A 197 -8.44 9.14 -10.92
N LYS A 198 -8.33 10.47 -11.02
CA LYS A 198 -9.18 11.42 -10.28
C LYS A 198 -10.65 11.34 -10.66
N HIS A 199 -10.97 10.88 -11.86
CA HIS A 199 -12.33 10.69 -12.34
C HIS A 199 -13.03 9.47 -11.70
N LEU A 200 -12.28 8.54 -11.11
CA LEU A 200 -12.84 7.35 -10.48
C LEU A 200 -13.28 7.65 -9.04
N GLU A 201 -14.55 7.36 -8.75
CA GLU A 201 -15.03 7.31 -7.37
C GLU A 201 -14.34 6.19 -6.59
N SER A 202 -14.26 6.33 -5.26
CA SER A 202 -13.53 5.38 -4.40
C SER A 202 -14.01 3.93 -4.56
N GLN A 203 -15.31 3.69 -4.73
CA GLN A 203 -15.85 2.35 -4.91
C GLN A 203 -15.47 1.75 -6.28
N GLN A 204 -15.46 2.57 -7.33
CA GLN A 204 -15.05 2.16 -8.67
C GLN A 204 -13.55 1.88 -8.71
N LEU A 205 -12.73 2.75 -8.12
CA LEU A 205 -11.29 2.55 -7.99
C LEU A 205 -10.98 1.25 -7.24
N ARG A 206 -11.63 1.00 -6.09
CA ARG A 206 -11.49 -0.25 -5.34
C ARG A 206 -11.77 -1.46 -6.20
N ARG A 207 -12.92 -1.48 -6.86
CA ARG A 207 -13.33 -2.60 -7.72
C ARG A 207 -12.29 -2.87 -8.79
N ARG A 208 -11.82 -1.83 -9.48
CA ARG A 208 -10.83 -1.99 -10.55
C ARG A 208 -9.48 -2.47 -10.07
N VAL A 209 -8.98 -1.95 -8.94
CA VAL A 209 -7.73 -2.41 -8.36
C VAL A 209 -7.84 -3.89 -8.00
N ARG A 210 -8.92 -4.29 -7.34
CA ARG A 210 -9.17 -5.69 -6.98
C ARG A 210 -9.28 -6.59 -8.21
N ASP A 211 -10.11 -6.22 -9.18
CA ASP A 211 -10.33 -7.01 -10.39
C ASP A 211 -9.03 -7.10 -11.21
N PHE A 212 -8.23 -6.03 -11.29
CA PHE A 212 -6.92 -6.04 -11.94
C PHE A 212 -5.97 -7.05 -11.28
N ILE A 213 -5.89 -7.05 -9.96
CA ILE A 213 -5.05 -7.99 -9.20
C ILE A 213 -5.50 -9.43 -9.43
N GLN A 214 -6.80 -9.70 -9.36
CA GLN A 214 -7.36 -11.03 -9.60
C GLN A 214 -7.08 -11.52 -11.01
N LEU A 215 -7.29 -10.68 -12.04
CA LEU A 215 -7.02 -11.04 -13.43
C LEU A 215 -5.53 -11.27 -13.70
N THR A 216 -4.66 -10.48 -13.06
CA THR A 216 -3.20 -10.65 -13.17
C THR A 216 -2.77 -11.99 -12.58
N ARG A 217 -3.23 -12.31 -11.36
CA ARG A 217 -2.90 -13.59 -10.68
C ARG A 217 -3.47 -14.81 -11.39
N ALA A 218 -4.63 -14.68 -12.01
CA ALA A 218 -5.21 -15.73 -12.83
C ALA A 218 -4.53 -15.86 -14.21
N ALA A 219 -3.43 -15.13 -14.47
CA ALA A 219 -2.74 -15.04 -15.75
C ALA A 219 -3.64 -14.67 -16.94
N LYS A 220 -4.78 -14.02 -16.67
CA LYS A 220 -5.73 -13.53 -17.69
C LYS A 220 -5.31 -12.18 -18.25
N LEU A 221 -4.37 -11.52 -17.60
CA LEU A 221 -3.90 -10.19 -17.92
C LEU A 221 -2.42 -10.06 -17.57
N ARG A 222 -1.66 -9.34 -18.39
CA ARG A 222 -0.28 -8.94 -18.06
C ARG A 222 -0.30 -7.60 -17.34
N ALA A 223 0.42 -7.50 -16.23
CA ALA A 223 0.54 -6.30 -15.43
C ALA A 223 1.58 -5.31 -16.00
N GLU A 224 1.34 -4.87 -17.23
CA GLU A 224 2.15 -3.89 -17.97
C GLU A 224 1.46 -2.52 -17.93
N GLN A 225 2.25 -1.44 -18.05
CA GLN A 225 1.73 -0.07 -18.03
C GLN A 225 0.55 0.17 -18.99
N GLN A 226 0.63 -0.30 -20.23
CA GLN A 226 -0.43 -0.11 -21.23
C GLN A 226 -1.76 -0.71 -20.77
N THR A 227 -1.70 -1.90 -20.17
CA THR A 227 -2.87 -2.61 -19.72
C THR A 227 -3.52 -1.93 -18.52
N TRP A 228 -2.70 -1.47 -17.57
CA TRP A 228 -3.17 -0.65 -16.45
C TRP A 228 -3.86 0.64 -16.93
N ASP A 229 -3.17 1.41 -17.78
CA ASP A 229 -3.68 2.68 -18.28
C ASP A 229 -5.00 2.49 -19.04
N THR A 230 -5.12 1.39 -19.80
CA THR A 230 -6.37 1.04 -20.48
C THR A 230 -7.49 0.77 -19.48
N LEU A 231 -7.32 -0.18 -18.55
CA LEU A 231 -8.38 -0.57 -17.61
C LEU A 231 -8.81 0.55 -16.66
N MET A 232 -7.87 1.42 -16.30
CA MET A 232 -8.13 2.52 -15.40
C MET A 232 -8.75 3.76 -16.07
N ALA A 233 -8.64 3.88 -17.40
CA ALA A 233 -9.20 5.01 -18.15
C ALA A 233 -10.72 4.94 -18.36
N TRP A 234 -11.30 3.74 -18.41
CA TRP A 234 -12.75 3.54 -18.58
C TRP A 234 -13.57 4.03 -17.39
#